data_AF-K3WAQ6-F1
#
_entry.id   AF-K3WAQ6-F1
#
_cell.length_a   1.000
_cell.length_b   1.000
_cell.length_c   1.000
_cell.angle_alpha   90.00
_cell.angle_beta   90.00
_cell.angle_gamma   90.00
#
_symmetry.space_group_name_H-M   'P 1'
#
loop_
_entity.id
_entity.type
_entity.pdbx_description
1 polymer ?
#
loop_
_entity_poly.entity_id
_entity_poly.type
_entity_poly.pdbx_seq_one_letter_code
_entity_poly.pdbx_strand_id
1 'polypeptide(L)'
;NKPKPVFVAQVLAKRFDCNILLLPVSHPELNPIEMVWSNMKGYMAKNNVNFLLTEVEQLTAARFEQIGAEEWTKYVKHCIKVEDDYYNSADCVPYETEDND
;
A
#
# COMPACT_ATOMS: atom_id res chain seq x y z
N ASN A 1 -8.25 -6.37 30.92
CA ASN A 1 -7.30 -6.10 29.82
C ASN A 1 -6.78 -7.38 29.23
N LYS A 2 -7.23 -7.75 28.03
CA LYS A 2 -6.59 -8.83 27.26
C LYS A 2 -5.27 -8.28 26.67
N PRO A 3 -4.18 -9.06 26.65
CA PRO A 3 -2.96 -8.63 26.00
C PRO A 3 -3.23 -8.37 24.51
N LYS A 4 -2.59 -7.34 23.94
CA LYS A 4 -2.69 -7.07 22.51
C LYS A 4 -2.22 -8.31 21.74
N PRO A 5 -2.94 -8.73 20.68
CA PRO A 5 -2.52 -9.88 19.88
C PRO A 5 -1.15 -9.60 19.26
N VAL A 6 -0.27 -10.60 19.29
CA VAL A 6 1.04 -10.56 18.64
C VAL A 6 0.95 -11.34 17.34
N PHE A 7 1.22 -10.69 16.22
CA PHE A 7 1.17 -11.35 14.91
C PHE A 7 2.45 -12.11 14.62
N VAL A 8 2.36 -13.29 14.00
CA VAL A 8 3.52 -14.11 13.62
C VAL A 8 4.48 -13.33 12.72
N ALA A 9 3.95 -12.53 11.78
CA ALA A 9 4.74 -11.64 10.93
C ALA A 9 5.59 -10.64 11.75
N GLN A 10 5.07 -10.15 12.89
CA GLN A 10 5.83 -9.26 13.77
C GLN A 10 6.97 -9.94 14.49
N VAL A 11 6.78 -11.19 14.90
CA VAL A 11 7.86 -11.98 15.50
C VAL A 11 8.95 -12.25 14.47
N LEU A 12 8.58 -12.56 13.22
CA LEU A 12 9.53 -12.82 12.15
C LEU A 12 10.33 -11.57 11.76
N ALA A 13 9.68 -10.43 11.51
CA ALA A 13 10.36 -9.20 11.12
C ALA A 13 11.37 -8.72 12.17
N LYS A 14 11.03 -8.87 13.47
CA LYS A 14 11.95 -8.55 14.58
C LYS A 14 13.23 -9.37 14.56
N ARG A 15 13.21 -10.60 14.03
CA ARG A 15 14.43 -11.42 13.89
C ARG A 15 15.40 -10.87 12.85
N PHE A 16 14.90 -10.06 11.91
CA PHE A 16 15.66 -9.45 10.82
C PHE A 16 15.82 -7.93 11.00
N ASP A 17 15.58 -7.40 12.20
CA ASP A 17 15.66 -5.96 12.51
C ASP A 17 14.82 -5.08 11.57
N CYS A 18 13.70 -5.63 11.09
CA CYS A 18 12.79 -4.94 10.20
C CYS A 18 11.68 -4.26 10.99
N ASN A 19 11.53 -2.94 10.81
CA ASN A 19 10.39 -2.19 11.31
C ASN A 19 9.12 -2.57 10.54
N ILE A 20 8.01 -2.77 11.26
CA ILE A 20 6.71 -3.04 10.66
C ILE A 20 5.87 -1.79 10.69
N LEU A 21 5.33 -1.45 9.52
CA LEU A 21 4.23 -0.52 9.37
C LEU A 21 2.94 -1.34 9.17
N LEU A 22 1.94 -1.10 10.01
CA LEU A 22 0.63 -1.70 9.85
C LEU A 22 -0.23 -0.76 9.01
N LEU A 23 -0.86 -1.30 7.98
CA LEU A 23 -1.74 -0.54 7.12
C LEU A 23 -3.16 -0.54 7.69
N PRO A 24 -3.88 0.59 7.62
CA PRO A 24 -5.29 0.63 7.97
C PRO A 24 -6.12 -0.21 7.00
N VAL A 25 -7.13 -0.88 7.53
CA VAL A 25 -8.01 -1.76 6.74
C VAL A 25 -8.85 -0.91 5.78
N SER A 26 -9.02 -1.38 4.54
CA SER A 26 -9.82 -0.70 3.50
C SER A 26 -9.29 0.64 3.00
N HIS A 27 -8.00 0.91 3.20
CA HIS A 27 -7.33 2.13 2.73
C HIS A 27 -6.16 1.81 1.78
N PRO A 28 -6.45 1.27 0.58
CA PRO A 28 -5.41 0.88 -0.38
C PRO A 28 -4.53 2.05 -0.87
N GLU A 29 -5.03 3.29 -0.80
CA GLU A 29 -4.29 4.53 -1.10
C GLU A 29 -3.10 4.77 -0.16
N LEU A 30 -3.13 4.18 1.04
CA LEU A 30 -2.00 4.19 1.99
C LEU A 30 -1.04 3.00 1.79
N ASN A 31 -1.27 2.18 0.76
CA ASN A 31 -0.44 1.02 0.45
C ASN A 31 0.25 1.16 -0.93
N PRO A 32 1.54 1.52 -0.99
CA PRO A 32 2.21 1.83 -2.26
C PRO A 32 2.27 0.62 -3.21
N ILE A 33 2.21 -0.62 -2.70
CA ILE A 33 2.20 -1.82 -3.57
C ILE A 33 0.90 -1.92 -4.39
N GLU A 34 -0.23 -1.43 -3.90
CA GLU A 34 -1.51 -1.44 -4.63
C GLU A 34 -1.42 -0.53 -5.86
N MET A 35 -0.71 0.60 -5.74
CA MET A 35 -0.45 1.49 -6.87
C MET A 35 0.44 0.84 -7.92
N VAL A 36 1.50 0.14 -7.48
CA VAL A 36 2.36 -0.66 -8.36
C VAL A 36 1.53 -1.71 -9.09
N TRP A 37 0.68 -2.46 -8.38
CA TRP A 37 -0.20 -3.45 -8.98
C TRP A 37 -1.16 -2.84 -9.99
N SER A 38 -1.74 -1.68 -9.69
CA SER A 38 -2.60 -0.96 -10.62
C SER A 38 -1.86 -0.58 -11.91
N ASN A 39 -0.64 -0.06 -11.79
CA ASN A 39 0.22 0.26 -12.93
C ASN A 39 0.53 -0.98 -13.77
N MET A 40 0.96 -2.07 -13.12
CA MET A 40 1.31 -3.33 -13.78
C MET A 40 0.11 -3.93 -14.52
N LYS A 41 -1.06 -3.98 -13.87
CA LYS A 41 -2.31 -4.45 -14.50
C LYS A 41 -2.68 -3.60 -15.72
N GLY A 42 -2.54 -2.29 -15.62
CA GLY A 42 -2.77 -1.37 -16.73
C GLY A 42 -1.80 -1.59 -17.90
N TYR A 43 -0.54 -1.90 -17.61
CA TYR A 43 0.45 -2.26 -18.63
C TYR A 43 0.09 -3.58 -19.31
N MET A 44 -0.24 -4.62 -18.55
CA MET A 44 -0.64 -5.92 -19.10
C MET A 44 -1.90 -5.80 -19.96
N ALA A 45 -2.93 -5.11 -19.47
CA ALA A 45 -4.19 -4.94 -20.21
C ALA A 45 -3.99 -4.23 -21.57
N LYS A 46 -2.99 -3.36 -21.69
CA LYS A 46 -2.66 -2.66 -22.94
C LYS A 46 -1.83 -3.50 -23.91
N ASN A 47 -1.02 -4.42 -23.40
CA ASN A 47 -0.03 -5.15 -24.21
C ASN A 47 -0.36 -6.64 -24.41
N ASN A 48 -1.26 -7.20 -23.61
CA ASN A 48 -1.73 -8.59 -23.73
C ASN A 48 -2.82 -8.67 -24.81
N VAL A 49 -2.40 -8.78 -26.07
CA VAL A 49 -3.29 -8.82 -27.23
C VAL A 49 -3.90 -10.21 -27.42
N ASN A 50 -3.15 -11.28 -27.10
CA ASN A 50 -3.56 -12.65 -27.40
C ASN A 50 -4.23 -13.35 -26.20
N PHE A 51 -4.35 -12.67 -25.05
CA PHE A 51 -4.97 -13.18 -23.82
C PHE A 51 -4.34 -14.49 -23.31
N LEU A 52 -3.06 -14.70 -23.60
CA LEU A 52 -2.32 -15.89 -23.20
C LEU A 52 -1.65 -15.68 -21.83
N LEU A 53 -1.74 -16.68 -20.96
CA LEU A 53 -1.12 -16.59 -19.62
C LEU A 53 0.41 -16.46 -19.70
N THR A 54 1.04 -17.11 -20.67
CA THR A 54 2.50 -16.99 -20.91
C THR A 54 2.90 -15.58 -21.29
N GLU A 55 2.08 -14.85 -22.05
CA GLU A 55 2.34 -13.45 -22.37
C GLU A 55 2.14 -12.56 -21.14
N VAL A 56 1.13 -12.84 -20.31
CA VAL A 56 0.93 -12.13 -19.04
C VAL A 56 2.16 -12.30 -18.15
N GLU A 57 2.70 -13.50 -18.01
CA GLU A 57 3.90 -13.78 -17.21
C GLU A 57 5.11 -12.99 -17.74
N GLN A 58 5.36 -13.03 -19.05
CA GLN A 58 6.46 -12.30 -19.69
C GLN A 58 6.32 -10.78 -19.53
N LEU A 59 5.12 -10.23 -19.77
CA LEU A 59 4.83 -8.81 -19.60
C LEU A 59 4.95 -8.37 -18.14
N THR A 60 4.59 -9.23 -17.20
CA THR A 60 4.75 -8.99 -15.76
C THR A 60 6.22 -8.84 -15.40
N ALA A 61 7.05 -9.81 -15.80
CA ALA A 61 8.48 -9.77 -15.53
C ALA A 61 9.14 -8.54 -16.17
N ALA A 62 8.85 -8.28 -17.45
CA ALA A 62 9.38 -7.14 -18.18
C ALA A 62 8.97 -5.79 -17.55
N ARG A 63 7.72 -5.67 -17.08
CA ARG A 63 7.27 -4.45 -16.40
C ARG A 63 7.91 -4.28 -15.04
N PHE A 64 8.08 -5.37 -14.28
CA PHE A 64 8.71 -5.34 -12.97
C PHE A 64 10.15 -4.86 -13.04
N GLU A 65 10.91 -5.30 -14.05
CA GLU A 65 12.29 -4.85 -14.31
C GLU A 65 12.39 -3.35 -14.63
N GLN A 66 11.33 -2.75 -15.17
CA GLN A 66 11.30 -1.32 -15.49
C GLN A 66 10.93 -0.44 -14.29
N ILE A 67 10.32 -1.01 -13.25
CA ILE A 67 9.94 -0.27 -12.04
C ILE A 67 11.20 -0.07 -11.19
N GLY A 68 11.90 1.02 -11.49
CA GLY A 68 13.10 1.43 -10.76
C GLY A 68 12.80 2.22 -9.49
N ALA A 69 13.86 2.57 -8.77
CA ALA A 69 13.79 3.32 -7.51
C ALA A 69 13.07 4.67 -7.65
N GLU A 70 13.22 5.37 -8.79
CA GLU A 70 12.55 6.65 -9.03
C GLU A 70 11.03 6.48 -9.11
N GLU A 71 10.55 5.46 -9.83
CA GLU A 71 9.13 5.18 -9.96
C GLU A 71 8.54 4.72 -8.61
N TRP A 72 9.23 3.82 -7.90
CA TRP A 72 8.85 3.42 -6.55
C TRP A 72 8.72 4.60 -5.59
N THR A 73 9.68 5.52 -5.64
CA THR A 73 9.68 6.73 -4.79
C THR A 73 8.44 7.60 -5.04
N LYS A 74 7.90 7.64 -6.26
CA LYS A 74 6.66 8.38 -6.57
C LYS A 74 5.46 7.77 -5.84
N TYR A 75 5.35 6.44 -5.78
CA TYR A 75 4.28 5.74 -5.06
C TYR A 75 4.37 5.98 -3.56
N VAL A 76 5.56 5.88 -2.98
CA VAL A 76 5.76 6.15 -1.54
C VAL A 76 5.40 7.60 -1.20
N LYS A 77 5.84 8.57 -2.01
CA LYS A 77 5.49 9.99 -1.82
C LYS A 77 3.98 10.24 -1.91
N HIS A 78 3.28 9.50 -2.77
CA HIS A 78 1.82 9.58 -2.84
C HIS A 78 1.17 9.12 -1.53
N CYS A 79 1.57 7.97 -1.00
CA CYS A 79 1.02 7.47 0.27
C CYS A 79 1.27 8.43 1.44
N ILE A 80 2.48 9.01 1.54
CA ILE A 80 2.80 10.03 2.55
C ILE A 80 1.87 11.23 2.42
N LYS A 81 1.67 11.72 1.19
CA LYS A 81 0.76 12.85 0.97
C LYS A 81 -0.67 12.52 1.41
N VAL A 82 -1.18 11.34 1.07
CA VAL A 82 -2.54 10.91 1.47
C VAL A 82 -2.64 10.79 2.99
N GLU A 83 -1.61 10.27 3.65
CA GLU A 83 -1.52 10.21 5.11
C GLU A 83 -1.58 11.62 5.72
N ASP A 84 -0.78 12.56 5.21
CA ASP A 84 -0.80 13.97 5.66
C ASP A 84 -2.18 14.60 5.47
N ASP A 85 -2.84 14.36 4.32
CA ASP A 85 -4.18 14.86 4.03
C ASP A 85 -5.22 14.32 5.04
N TYR A 86 -5.07 13.07 5.50
CA TYR A 86 -5.92 12.48 6.53
C TYR A 86 -5.73 13.14 7.89
N TYR A 87 -4.48 13.35 8.32
CA TYR A 87 -4.19 14.05 9.58
C TYR A 87 -4.75 15.47 9.58
N ASN A 88 -4.50 16.24 8.51
CA ASN A 88 -4.99 17.60 8.38
C ASN A 88 -6.53 17.68 8.40
N SER A 89 -7.21 16.68 7.82
CA SER A 89 -8.67 16.61 7.81
C SER A 89 -9.23 16.24 9.18
N ALA A 90 -8.57 15.34 9.92
CA ALA A 90 -8.98 14.93 11.26
C ALA A 90 -8.88 16.09 12.27
N ASP A 91 -7.85 16.93 12.16
CA ASP A 91 -7.69 18.13 13.00
C ASP A 91 -8.81 19.16 12.80
N CYS A 92 -9.57 19.05 11.69
CA CYS A 92 -10.70 19.92 11.38
C CYS A 92 -12.06 19.36 11.86
N VAL A 93 -12.10 18.14 12.42
CA VAL A 93 -13.34 17.55 12.94
C VAL A 93 -13.49 17.94 14.42
N PRO A 94 -14.46 18.80 14.79
CA PRO A 94 -14.72 19.08 16.19
C PRO A 94 -15.09 17.78 16.90
N TYR A 95 -14.42 17.50 18.02
CA TYR A 95 -14.74 16.37 18.87
C TYR A 95 -16.10 16.64 19.52
N GLU A 96 -17.18 16.06 18.99
CA GLU A 96 -18.46 16.06 19.71
C GLU A 96 -18.28 15.18 20.96
N THR A 97 -18.14 15.82 22.11
CA THR A 97 -18.33 15.12 23.38
C THR A 97 -19.84 14.88 23.51
N GLU A 98 -20.26 13.62 23.42
CA GLU A 98 -21.54 13.23 24.01
C GLU A 98 -21.41 13.35 25.52
N ASP A 99 -21.55 14.57 26.03
CA ASP A 99 -21.86 14.83 27.43
C ASP A 99 -23.32 14.39 27.65
N ASN A 100 -23.51 13.08 27.81
CA ASN A 100 -24.73 12.53 28.38
C ASN A 100 -24.53 12.46 29.91
N ASP A 101 -25.02 13.51 30.57
CA ASP A 101 -25.32 13.55 32.02
C ASP A 101 -26.33 12.45 32.43
#